data_AF-A0A4P2V6G7-F1
#
_entry.id   AF-A0A4P2V6G7-F1
#
_cell.length_a   1.000
_cell.length_b   1.000
_cell.length_c   1.000
_cell.angle_alpha   90.00
_cell.angle_beta   90.00
_cell.angle_gamma   90.00
#
_symmetry.space_group_name_H-M   'P 1'
#
loop_
_entity.id
_entity.type
_entity.pdbx_description
1 polymer ?
#
loop_
_entity_poly.entity_id
_entity_poly.type
_entity_poly.pdbx_seq_one_letter_code
_entity_poly.pdbx_strand_id
1 'polypeptide(L)'
;VAIQEPRTHKILHQFPLYNISYCADEKGVKKFFSFIAKSVKTRDGSDPATNGHANGNGDGNSKTEESHECFVFISNKLASDITLTIGQAFDLAY
;
A
#
# COMPACT_ATOMS: atom_id res chain seq x y z
N VAL A 1 5.69 5.94 4.39
CA VAL A 1 6.44 4.67 4.38
C VAL A 1 7.04 4.42 3.00
N ALA A 2 8.32 4.10 2.93
CA ALA A 2 9.00 3.76 1.69
C ALA A 2 9.43 2.29 1.71
N ILE A 3 9.22 1.58 0.60
CA ILE A 3 9.74 0.24 0.35
C ILE A 3 10.94 0.39 -0.58
N GLN A 4 12.10 -0.07 -0.14
CA GLN A 4 13.36 0.10 -0.86
C GLN A 4 14.01 -1.24 -1.14
N GLU A 5 14.69 -1.35 -2.28
CA GLU A 5 15.59 -2.47 -2.52
C GLU A 5 16.79 -2.38 -1.54
N PRO A 6 17.10 -3.44 -0.77
CA PRO A 6 18.05 -3.35 0.33
C PRO A 6 19.50 -3.10 -0.11
N ARG A 7 19.87 -3.44 -1.35
CA ARG A 7 21.24 -3.28 -1.86
C ARG A 7 21.49 -1.94 -2.53
N THR A 8 20.54 -1.51 -3.37
CA THR A 8 20.69 -0.30 -4.20
C THR A 8 20.07 0.93 -3.54
N HIS A 9 19.31 0.74 -2.46
CA HIS A 9 18.46 1.75 -1.84
C HIS A 9 17.46 2.40 -2.80
N LYS A 10 17.21 1.77 -3.96
CA LYS A 10 16.21 2.24 -4.91
C LYS A 10 14.83 2.14 -4.27
N ILE A 11 14.11 3.26 -4.23
CA ILE A 11 12.73 3.32 -3.78
C ILE A 11 11.85 2.63 -4.83
N LEU A 12 11.19 1.54 -4.42
CA LEU A 12 10.25 0.79 -5.24
C LEU A 12 8.83 1.32 -5.07
N HIS A 13 8.45 1.61 -3.83
CA HIS A 13 7.18 2.23 -3.51
C HIS A 13 7.35 3.29 -2.42
N GLN A 14 6.55 4.35 -2.47
CA GLN A 14 6.51 5.36 -1.43
C GLN A 14 5.08 5.81 -1.19
N PHE A 15 4.60 5.55 0.01
CA PHE A 15 3.26 5.93 0.45
C PHE A 15 3.37 7.06 1.46
N PRO A 16 2.73 8.21 1.22
CA PRO A 16 2.49 9.19 2.27
C PRO A 16 1.76 8.56 3.45
N LEU A 17 2.00 9.04 4.68
CA LEU A 17 1.43 8.42 5.87
C LEU A 17 -0.11 8.46 5.84
N TYR A 18 -0.71 9.55 5.35
CA TYR A 18 -2.16 9.70 5.20
C TYR A 18 -2.78 8.72 4.19
N ASN A 19 -1.99 8.10 3.31
CA ASN A 19 -2.47 7.07 2.39
C ASN A 19 -2.46 5.67 3.02
N ILE A 20 -1.83 5.49 4.18
CA ILE A 20 -1.86 4.21 4.88
C ILE A 20 -3.08 4.23 5.80
N SER A 21 -4.00 3.29 5.59
CA SER A 21 -5.26 3.24 6.35
C SER A 21 -5.19 2.29 7.55
N TYR A 22 -4.29 1.30 7.49
CA TYR A 22 -4.16 0.29 8.54
C TYR A 22 -2.80 -0.38 8.49
N CYS A 23 -2.26 -0.79 9.64
CA CYS A 23 -1.10 -1.66 9.74
C CYS A 23 -1.28 -2.66 10.89
N ALA A 24 -0.80 -3.89 10.72
CA ALA A 24 -0.87 -4.92 11.73
C ALA A 24 0.23 -5.97 11.57
N ASP A 25 0.56 -6.63 12.68
CA ASP A 25 1.36 -7.85 12.71
C ASP A 25 0.50 -9.09 13.03
N GLU A 26 1.03 -10.27 12.73
CA GLU A 26 0.36 -11.53 13.08
C GLU A 26 0.51 -11.84 14.58
N LYS A 27 -0.62 -11.95 15.27
CA LYS A 27 -0.65 -12.25 16.70
C LYS A 27 -0.05 -13.63 16.98
N GLY A 28 0.95 -13.67 17.86
CA GLY A 28 1.63 -14.92 18.25
C GLY A 28 2.79 -15.31 17.33
N VAL A 29 2.95 -14.65 16.18
CA VAL A 29 4.05 -14.89 15.24
C VAL A 29 4.61 -13.55 14.77
N LYS A 30 5.72 -13.10 15.39
CA LYS A 30 6.40 -11.83 15.05
C LYS A 30 7.07 -11.79 13.67
N LYS A 31 6.71 -12.70 12.77
CA LYS A 31 7.29 -12.85 11.44
C LYS A 31 6.58 -11.96 10.43
N PHE A 32 5.25 -11.91 10.46
CA PHE A 32 4.49 -11.24 9.41
C PHE A 32 4.05 -9.85 9.84
N PHE A 33 4.28 -8.89 8.95
CA PHE A 33 3.82 -7.51 9.06
C PHE A 33 3.03 -7.16 7.80
N SER A 34 1.94 -6.42 7.94
CA SER A 34 1.17 -5.92 6.80
C SER A 34 0.72 -4.48 7.00
N PHE A 35 0.50 -3.80 5.87
CA PHE A 35 -0.22 -2.53 5.86
C PHE A 35 -1.12 -2.42 4.64
N ILE A 36 -2.17 -1.63 4.78
CA ILE A 36 -3.10 -1.30 3.70
C ILE A 36 -2.83 0.13 3.26
N ALA A 37 -2.56 0.32 1.98
CA ALA A 37 -2.40 1.64 1.38
C ALA A 37 -3.52 1.94 0.38
N LYS A 38 -3.96 3.19 0.38
CA LYS A 38 -4.83 3.78 -0.64
C LYS A 38 -4.00 4.08 -1.87
N SER A 39 -4.39 3.49 -2.99
CA SER A 39 -3.86 3.81 -4.31
C SER A 39 -4.81 4.77 -5.02
N VAL A 40 -4.29 5.93 -5.41
CA VAL A 40 -4.96 6.81 -6.35
C VAL A 40 -4.48 6.37 -7.73
N LYS A 41 -5.21 5.46 -8.38
CA LYS A 41 -4.91 5.10 -9.77
C LYS A 41 -5.21 6.30 -10.65
N THR A 42 -4.24 7.19 -10.84
CA THR A 42 -4.24 8.07 -12.00
C THR A 42 -4.12 7.15 -13.21
N ARG A 43 -5.13 7.13 -14.08
CA ARG A 43 -5.22 6.30 -15.28
C ARG A 43 -4.21 6.74 -16.35
N ASP A 44 -2.97 7.02 -15.99
CA ASP A 44 -1.93 7.35 -16.97
C ASP A 44 -1.23 6.06 -17.35
N GLY A 45 -1.64 5.57 -18.53
CA GLY A 45 -1.35 4.25 -19.04
C GLY A 45 0.12 4.02 -19.39
N SER A 46 0.72 3.04 -18.73
CA SER A 46 1.94 2.39 -19.20
C SER A 46 1.91 0.90 -18.89
N ASP A 47 0.89 0.20 -19.41
CA ASP A 47 0.95 -1.23 -19.66
C ASP A 47 0.40 -1.48 -21.08
N PRO A 48 1.25 -1.76 -22.09
CA PRO A 48 0.79 -2.15 -23.41
C PRO A 48 0.54 -3.66 -23.41
N ALA A 49 -0.65 -4.05 -23.87
CA ALA A 49 -1.10 -5.40 -24.25
C ALA A 49 -2.00 -6.16 -23.26
N THR A 50 -3.24 -5.72 -23.13
CA THR A 50 -4.39 -6.64 -23.01
C THR A 50 -5.52 -6.17 -23.93
N ASN A 51 -5.65 -6.78 -25.11
CA ASN A 51 -6.82 -6.67 -25.96
C ASN A 51 -7.99 -7.38 -25.27
N GLY A 52 -8.90 -6.61 -24.66
CA GLY A 52 -10.17 -7.09 -24.14
C GLY A 52 -11.31 -6.21 -24.62
N HIS A 53 -12.13 -6.72 -25.53
CA HIS A 53 -13.41 -6.10 -25.89
C HIS A 53 -14.35 -6.12 -24.69
N ALA A 54 -14.75 -4.95 -24.19
CA ALA A 54 -15.94 -4.80 -23.36
C ALA A 54 -16.68 -3.52 -23.77
N ASN A 55 -17.80 -3.74 -24.43
CA ASN A 55 -18.83 -2.77 -24.75
C ASN A 55 -19.63 -2.48 -23.47
N GLY A 56 -19.79 -1.20 -23.11
CA GLY A 56 -20.47 -0.82 -21.86
C GLY A 56 -20.73 0.67 -21.77
N ASN A 57 -21.89 1.07 -22.28
CA ASN A 57 -22.56 2.36 -22.10
C ASN A 57 -22.85 2.63 -20.62
N GLY A 58 -22.60 3.84 -20.09
CA GLY A 58 -23.06 4.17 -18.73
C GLY A 58 -22.42 5.39 -18.07
N ASP A 59 -22.97 6.56 -18.39
CA ASP A 59 -23.38 7.64 -17.48
C ASP A 59 -22.42 8.23 -16.43
N GLY A 60 -22.26 9.55 -16.50
CA GLY A 60 -21.30 10.34 -15.74
C GLY A 60 -21.66 10.50 -14.26
N ASN A 61 -20.88 9.87 -13.39
CA ASN A 61 -20.68 10.30 -12.01
C ASN A 61 -19.27 9.89 -11.58
N SER A 62 -18.29 10.80 -11.68
CA SER A 62 -16.88 10.51 -11.41
C SER A 62 -16.63 10.39 -9.90
N LYS A 63 -17.08 9.28 -9.30
CA LYS A 63 -16.54 8.80 -8.03
C LYS A 63 -15.12 8.35 -8.31
N THR A 64 -14.13 9.05 -7.76
CA THR A 64 -12.76 8.55 -7.67
C THR A 64 -12.80 7.19 -6.97
N GLU A 65 -12.57 6.10 -7.68
CA GLU A 65 -12.52 4.77 -7.06
C GLU A 65 -11.26 4.70 -6.20
N GLU A 66 -11.41 4.92 -4.89
CA GLU A 66 -10.36 4.69 -3.91
C GLU A 66 -10.06 3.19 -3.83
N SER A 67 -8.98 2.76 -4.49
CA SER A 67 -8.52 1.38 -4.45
C SER A 67 -7.60 1.18 -3.24
N HIS A 68 -7.78 0.06 -2.53
CA HIS A 68 -6.95 -0.31 -1.39
C HIS A 68 -6.10 -1.53 -1.75
N GLU A 69 -4.81 -1.46 -1.43
CA GLU A 69 -3.85 -2.54 -1.67
C GLU A 69 -3.21 -2.97 -0.34
N CYS A 70 -3.15 -4.28 -0.11
CA CYS A 70 -2.57 -4.87 1.10
C CYS A 70 -1.16 -5.39 0.79
N PHE A 71 -0.17 -4.82 1.47
CA PHE A 71 1.22 -5.23 1.37
C PHE A 71 1.57 -6.12 2.56
N VAL A 72 2.10 -7.32 2.31
CA VAL A 72 2.48 -8.29 3.34
C VAL A 72 3.97 -8.58 3.26
N PHE A 73 4.65 -8.49 4.40
CA PHE A 73 6.10 -8.65 4.53
C PHE A 73 6.43 -9.76 5.51
N ILE A 74 7.52 -10.46 5.19
CA ILE A 74 8.19 -11.37 6.10
C ILE A 74 9.35 -10.61 6.74
N SER A 75 9.34 -10.53 8.06
CA SER A 75 10.37 -9.91 8.89
C SER A 75 11.09 -10.95 9.74
N ASN A 76 12.30 -10.62 10.18
CA ASN A 76 13.04 -11.45 11.13
C ASN A 76 12.69 -11.08 12.57
N LYS A 77 11.48 -11.43 13.02
CA LYS A 77 10.95 -11.13 14.37
C LYS A 77 10.74 -9.64 14.69
N LEU A 78 10.74 -8.78 13.66
CA LEU A 78 10.61 -7.32 13.80
C LEU A 78 9.19 -6.80 13.56
N ALA A 79 8.22 -7.67 13.23
CA ALA A 79 6.88 -7.22 12.83
C ALA A 79 6.19 -6.34 13.88
N SER A 80 6.33 -6.69 15.16
CA SER A 80 5.74 -5.94 16.27
C SER A 80 6.37 -4.56 16.42
N ASP A 81 7.69 -4.45 16.33
CA ASP A 81 8.42 -3.19 16.45
C ASP A 81 8.12 -2.27 15.25
N ILE A 82 7.98 -2.85 14.04
CA ILE A 82 7.59 -2.11 12.84
C ILE A 82 6.17 -1.55 13.00
N THR A 83 5.23 -2.37 13.46
CA THR A 83 3.83 -1.95 13.70
C THR A 83 3.76 -0.83 14.72
N LEU A 84 4.52 -0.95 15.82
CA LEU A 84 4.60 0.09 16.85
C LEU A 84 5.17 1.39 16.29
N THR A 85 6.24 1.32 15.49
CA THR A 85 6.89 2.49 14.89
C THR A 85 5.92 3.24 13.97
N ILE A 86 5.12 2.52 13.18
CA ILE A 86 4.13 3.14 12.30
C ILE A 86 2.98 3.74 13.10
N GLY A 87 2.48 3.04 14.13
CA GLY A 87 1.45 3.56 15.02
C GLY A 87 1.87 4.88 15.70
N GLN A 88 3.09 4.93 16.22
CA GLN A 88 3.66 6.15 16.79
C GLN A 88 3.78 7.28 15.77
N ALA A 89 4.12 6.96 14.52
CA ALA A 89 4.16 7.96 13.46
C ALA A 89 2.76 8.53 13.15
N PHE A 90 1.71 7.71 13.20
CA PHE A 90 0.33 8.19 13.10
C PHE A 90 -0.02 9.09 14.27
N ASP A 91 0.26 8.68 15.51
CA ASP A 91 -0.03 9.45 16.72
C ASP A 91 0.71 10.81 16.77
N LEU A 92 1.87 10.91 16.13
CA LEU A 92 2.62 12.18 16.06
C LEU A 92 2.07 13.12 14.97
N ALA A 93 1.52 12.56 13.90
CA ALA A 93 1.06 13.33 12.75
C ALA A 93 -0.38 13.87 12.89
N TYR A 94 -1.14 13.38 13.88
CA TYR A 94 -2.55 13.71 14.14
C TYR A 94 -2.79 14.07 15.60
#